data_AF-A0A3C0JSF8-F1
#
_entry.id   AF-A0A3C0JSF8-F1
#
_cell.length_a   1.000
_cell.length_b   1.000
_cell.length_c   1.000
_cell.angle_alpha   90.00
_cell.angle_beta   90.00
_cell.angle_gamma   90.00
#
_symmetry.space_group_name_H-M   'P 1'
#
loop_
_entity.id
_entity.type
_entity.pdbx_description
1 polymer ?
#
loop_
_entity_poly.entity_id
_entity_poly.type
_entity_poly.pdbx_seq_one_letter_code
_entity_poly.pdbx_strand_id
1 'polypeptide(L)'
;MTQNSTKIQVVQVSGRGTNVEFIIDDVVPFDQIRKGVRDYLIENRGMWSGGAIAVNVGNRLTSRDELNELKKIIEAGSGLTVIRFSCSPETMATTPDAPDPEPIRPLQ
;
A
#
# COMPACT_ATOMS: atom_id res chain seq x y z
N MET A 1 24.56 5.69 -12.47
CA MET A 1 23.85 6.41 -11.38
C MET A 1 22.44 5.87 -11.33
N THR A 2 22.20 4.94 -10.42
CA THR A 2 20.89 4.34 -10.19
C THR A 2 20.02 5.44 -9.60
N GLN A 3 18.96 5.83 -10.31
CA GLN A 3 17.96 6.73 -9.76
C GLN A 3 17.22 5.92 -8.70
N ASN A 4 17.64 6.02 -7.44
CA ASN A 4 16.89 5.55 -6.29
C ASN A 4 15.66 6.46 -6.17
N SER A 5 14.69 6.25 -7.07
CA SER A 5 13.34 6.76 -6.89
C SER A 5 12.86 6.13 -5.59
N THR A 6 12.87 6.91 -4.52
CA THR A 6 12.30 6.52 -3.23
C THR A 6 10.82 6.26 -3.46
N LYS A 7 10.49 5.05 -3.90
CA LYS A 7 9.13 4.63 -4.17
C LYS A 7 8.46 4.56 -2.81
N ILE A 8 7.69 5.59 -2.50
CA ILE A 8 6.89 5.63 -1.27
C ILE A 8 5.86 4.52 -1.43
N GLN A 9 6.16 3.38 -0.82
CA GLN A 9 5.30 2.22 -0.84
C GLN A 9 4.16 2.47 0.15
N VAL A 10 3.11 3.15 -0.31
CA VAL A 10 1.91 3.46 0.48
C VAL A 10 0.87 2.34 0.50
N VAL A 11 1.08 1.32 -0.33
CA VAL A 11 0.18 0.18 -0.49
C VAL A 11 0.97 -1.11 -0.51
N GLN A 12 0.52 -2.06 0.30
CA GLN A 12 0.96 -3.44 0.29
C GLN A 12 -0.21 -4.30 -0.17
N VAL A 13 0.08 -5.29 -1.00
CA VAL A 13 -0.93 -6.21 -1.50
C VAL A 13 -0.68 -7.57 -0.86
N SER A 14 -1.73 -8.12 -0.25
CA SER A 14 -1.74 -9.47 0.30
C SER A 14 -2.83 -10.30 -0.38
N GLY A 15 -2.62 -11.61 -0.47
CA GLY A 15 -3.57 -12.54 -1.08
C GLY A 15 -3.22 -13.00 -2.50
N ARG A 16 -4.08 -13.84 -3.08
CA ARG A 16 -3.86 -14.53 -4.37
C ARG A 16 -5.20 -14.79 -5.07
N GLY A 17 -5.23 -14.67 -6.40
CA GLY A 17 -6.42 -14.94 -7.21
C GLY A 17 -7.52 -13.90 -6.99
N THR A 18 -8.72 -14.33 -6.59
CA THR A 18 -9.87 -13.44 -6.35
C THR A 18 -9.97 -12.91 -4.92
N ASN A 19 -9.10 -13.36 -4.01
CA ASN A 19 -9.02 -12.85 -2.64
C ASN A 19 -7.74 -12.02 -2.50
N VAL A 20 -7.87 -10.73 -2.82
CA VAL A 20 -6.79 -9.75 -2.72
C VAL A 20 -7.19 -8.69 -1.72
N GLU A 21 -6.28 -8.36 -0.82
CA GLU A 21 -6.42 -7.30 0.17
C GLU A 21 -5.33 -6.26 -0.02
N PHE A 22 -5.74 -4.99 -0.07
CA PHE A 22 -4.85 -3.84 -0.12
C PHE A 22 -4.70 -3.29 1.28
N ILE A 23 -3.48 -3.26 1.79
CA ILE A 23 -3.15 -2.69 3.09
C ILE A 23 -2.51 -1.33 2.82
N ILE A 24 -3.15 -0.28 3.30
CA ILE A 24 -2.72 1.11 3.11
C ILE A 24 -1.91 1.55 4.32
N ASP A 25 -0.79 2.21 4.07
CA ASP A 25 -0.04 2.91 5.12
C ASP A 25 -0.81 4.18 5.53
N ASP A 26 -1.45 4.15 6.71
CA ASP A 26 -2.22 5.26 7.24
C ASP A 26 -1.36 6.28 8.02
N VAL A 27 -0.04 6.08 8.08
CA VAL A 27 0.91 7.01 8.71
C VAL A 27 1.19 8.19 7.78
N VAL A 28 1.13 7.99 6.47
CA VAL A 28 1.34 9.03 5.44
C VAL A 28 0.05 9.84 5.17
N PRO A 29 0.17 11.10 4.73
CA PRO A 29 -1.00 11.92 4.41
C PRO A 29 -1.77 11.38 3.21
N PHE A 30 -3.10 11.57 3.21
CA PHE A 30 -4.00 11.03 2.19
C PHE A 30 -3.64 11.41 0.75
N ASP A 31 -3.13 12.61 0.51
CA ASP A 31 -2.65 13.02 -0.82
C ASP A 31 -1.54 12.10 -1.36
N GLN A 32 -0.62 11.67 -0.50
CA GLN A 32 0.43 10.72 -0.88
C GLN A 32 -0.13 9.31 -1.09
N ILE A 33 -1.11 8.89 -0.27
CA ILE A 33 -1.81 7.62 -0.44
C ILE A 33 -2.49 7.56 -1.80
N ARG A 34 -3.26 8.60 -2.17
CA ARG A 34 -3.94 8.70 -3.47
C ARG A 34 -2.95 8.56 -4.62
N LYS A 35 -1.84 9.29 -4.55
CA LYS A 35 -0.82 9.28 -5.59
C LYS A 35 -0.16 7.90 -5.68
N GLY A 36 0.29 7.35 -4.56
CA GLY A 36 1.01 6.08 -4.54
C GLY A 36 0.13 4.88 -4.91
N VAL A 37 -1.13 4.83 -4.48
CA VAL A 37 -2.10 3.80 -4.90
C VAL A 37 -2.34 3.88 -6.40
N ARG A 38 -2.53 5.08 -6.94
CA ARG A 38 -2.71 5.28 -8.39
C ARG A 38 -1.48 4.83 -9.18
N ASP A 39 -0.29 5.24 -8.75
CA ASP A 39 0.98 4.88 -9.41
C ASP A 39 1.17 3.36 -9.40
N TYR A 40 0.96 2.74 -8.23
CA TYR A 40 1.06 1.29 -8.05
C TYR A 40 0.11 0.52 -8.97
N LEU A 41 -1.14 0.96 -9.11
CA LEU A 41 -2.10 0.31 -10.02
C LEU A 41 -1.70 0.43 -11.48
N ILE A 42 -1.13 1.58 -11.89
CA ILE A 42 -0.66 1.82 -13.26
C ILE A 42 0.57 0.94 -13.55
N GLU A 43 1.56 0.93 -12.67
CA GLU A 43 2.78 0.12 -12.82
C GLU A 43 2.47 -1.37 -12.88
N ASN A 44 1.47 -1.83 -12.11
CA ASN A 44 1.07 -3.23 -12.04
C ASN A 44 -0.17 -3.56 -12.90
N ARG A 45 -0.50 -2.73 -13.90
CA ARG A 45 -1.73 -2.89 -14.70
C ARG A 45 -1.95 -4.30 -15.27
N GLY A 46 -0.87 -5.00 -15.61
CA GLY A 46 -0.92 -6.37 -16.14
C GLY A 46 -1.30 -7.44 -15.11
N MET A 47 -1.26 -7.13 -13.81
CA MET A 47 -1.64 -8.05 -12.73
C MET A 47 -3.15 -8.05 -12.46
N TRP A 48 -3.84 -6.98 -12.86
CA TRP A 48 -5.26 -6.80 -12.57
C TRP A 48 -6.08 -7.21 -13.79
N SER A 49 -6.86 -8.29 -13.65
CA SER A 49 -7.85 -8.72 -14.67
C SER A 49 -9.29 -8.37 -14.27
N GLY A 50 -9.43 -7.46 -13.30
CA GLY A 50 -10.66 -7.25 -12.54
C GLY A 50 -10.80 -8.21 -11.35
N GLY A 51 -11.88 -8.05 -10.58
CA GLY A 51 -12.14 -8.84 -9.38
C GLY A 51 -12.59 -8.00 -8.18
N ALA A 52 -12.97 -8.66 -7.10
CA ALA A 52 -13.37 -8.01 -5.85
C ALA A 52 -12.20 -7.98 -4.88
N ILE A 53 -11.93 -6.82 -4.27
CA ILE A 53 -10.86 -6.66 -3.28
C ILE A 53 -11.38 -6.08 -1.97
N ALA A 54 -10.70 -6.45 -0.88
CA ALA A 54 -10.80 -5.75 0.39
C ALA A 54 -9.71 -4.69 0.49
N VAL A 55 -9.99 -3.59 1.19
CA VAL A 55 -9.00 -2.52 1.44
C VAL A 55 -8.94 -2.26 2.93
N ASN A 56 -7.80 -2.57 3.54
CA ASN A 56 -7.48 -2.17 4.90
C ASN A 56 -6.85 -0.78 4.89
N VAL A 57 -7.51 0.18 5.54
CA VAL A 57 -7.13 1.60 5.55
C VAL A 57 -6.52 2.04 6.89
N GLY A 58 -6.20 1.09 7.76
CA GLY A 58 -5.70 1.37 9.09
C GLY A 58 -6.74 2.07 9.97
N ASN A 59 -6.27 2.86 10.94
CA ASN A 59 -7.14 3.49 11.95
C ASN A 59 -7.29 5.00 11.76
N ARG A 60 -6.43 5.64 10.96
CA ARG A 60 -6.47 7.10 10.72
C ARG A 60 -7.41 7.50 9.58
N LEU A 61 -7.51 6.68 8.55
CA LEU A 61 -8.20 6.99 7.30
C LEU A 61 -9.68 6.57 7.40
N THR A 62 -10.42 7.28 8.24
CA THR A 62 -11.82 6.94 8.60
C THR A 62 -12.85 7.84 7.93
N SER A 63 -12.42 8.88 7.20
CA SER A 63 -13.33 9.83 6.57
C SER A 63 -14.04 9.20 5.37
N ARG A 64 -15.36 9.34 5.32
CA ARG A 64 -16.18 8.76 4.25
C ARG A 64 -15.83 9.32 2.86
N ASP A 65 -15.45 10.59 2.77
CA ASP A 65 -14.97 11.22 1.54
C ASP A 65 -13.64 10.61 1.07
N GLU A 66 -12.68 10.43 1.98
CA GLU A 66 -11.38 9.81 1.68
C GLU A 66 -11.56 8.36 1.20
N LEU A 67 -12.40 7.58 1.87
CA LEU A 67 -12.72 6.19 1.48
C LEU A 67 -13.38 6.12 0.10
N ASN A 68 -14.34 7.00 -0.18
CA ASN A 68 -14.99 7.06 -1.49
C ASN A 68 -14.01 7.46 -2.59
N GLU A 69 -13.09 8.37 -2.30
CA GLU A 69 -12.10 8.81 -3.25
C GLU A 69 -11.05 7.73 -3.54
N LEU A 70 -10.58 7.04 -2.49
CA LEU A 70 -9.70 5.88 -2.63
C LEU A 70 -10.37 4.76 -3.45
N LYS A 71 -11.64 4.46 -3.16
CA LYS A 71 -12.45 3.52 -3.95
C LYS A 71 -12.45 3.90 -5.43
N LYS A 72 -12.77 5.15 -5.77
CA LYS A 72 -12.79 5.62 -7.16
C LYS A 72 -11.45 5.46 -7.86
N ILE A 73 -10.34 5.73 -7.17
CA ILE A 73 -8.99 5.58 -7.75
C ILE A 73 -8.71 4.12 -8.10
N ILE A 74 -9.05 3.20 -7.20
CA ILE A 74 -8.86 1.77 -7.42
C ILE A 74 -9.72 1.31 -8.59
N GLU A 75 -11.01 1.61 -8.58
CA GLU A 75 -11.96 1.12 -9.58
C GLU A 75 -11.71 1.72 -10.98
N ALA A 76 -11.39 3.03 -11.07
CA ALA A 76 -11.24 3.73 -12.35
C ALA A 76 -10.02 3.29 -13.18
N GLY A 77 -9.00 2.71 -12.53
CA GLY A 77 -7.72 2.41 -13.18
C GLY A 77 -7.44 0.93 -13.46
N SER A 78 -8.09 0.03 -12.72
CA SER A 78 -7.67 -1.38 -12.60
C SER A 78 -8.77 -2.41 -12.90
N GLY A 79 -10.03 -1.98 -13.01
CA GLY A 79 -11.18 -2.90 -13.15
C GLY A 79 -11.48 -3.73 -11.89
N LEU A 80 -10.73 -3.51 -10.80
CA LEU A 80 -11.02 -4.06 -9.48
C LEU A 80 -12.26 -3.36 -8.91
N THR A 81 -12.99 -4.06 -8.05
CA THR A 81 -14.16 -3.55 -7.31
C THR A 81 -13.85 -3.60 -5.82
N VAL A 82 -13.98 -2.47 -5.13
CA VAL A 82 -13.77 -2.45 -3.67
C VAL A 82 -15.06 -2.89 -2.99
N ILE A 83 -15.05 -4.10 -2.41
CA ILE A 83 -16.23 -4.68 -1.77
C ILE A 83 -16.35 -4.33 -0.29
N ARG A 84 -15.23 -4.02 0.38
CA ARG A 84 -15.20 -3.69 1.80
C ARG A 84 -13.98 -2.87 2.16
N PHE A 85 -14.18 -1.92 3.07
CA PHE A 85 -13.10 -1.30 3.83
C PHE A 85 -12.98 -1.94 5.21
N SER A 86 -11.76 -2.25 5.60
CA SER A 86 -11.40 -2.76 6.93
C SER A 86 -10.55 -1.71 7.64
N CYS A 87 -10.73 -1.59 8.96
CA CYS A 87 -9.89 -0.78 9.82
C CYS A 87 -9.24 -1.69 10.85
N SER A 88 -8.22 -2.44 10.42
CA SER A 88 -7.44 -3.30 11.30
C SER A 88 -6.14 -2.58 11.65
N PRO A 89 -5.62 -2.70 12.89
CA PRO A 89 -4.35 -2.07 13.31
C PRO A 89 -3.12 -2.71 12.68
N GLU A 90 -3.29 -3.46 11.59
CA GLU A 90 -2.22 -4.06 10.82
C GLU A 90 -1.52 -2.94 10.05
N THR A 91 -0.63 -2.22 10.74
CA THR A 91 0.32 -1.30 10.11
C THR A 91 1.20 -2.10 9.18
N MET A 92 1.37 -1.63 7.94
CA MET A 92 2.36 -2.18 7.01
C MET A 92 3.64 -2.42 7.80
N ALA A 93 4.04 -3.69 7.93
CA ALA A 93 5.26 -4.02 8.62
C ALA A 93 6.37 -3.27 7.88
N THR A 94 6.91 -2.21 8.51
CA THR A 94 8.18 -1.66 8.10
C THR A 94 9.10 -2.85 8.09
N THR A 95 9.52 -3.29 6.90
CA THR A 95 10.67 -4.18 6.81
C THR A 95 11.72 -3.52 7.71
N PRO A 96 12.23 -4.22 8.74
CA PRO A 96 13.40 -3.70 9.40
C PRO A 96 14.46 -3.64 8.30
N ASP A 97 14.69 -2.44 7.79
CA ASP A 97 16.03 -2.03 7.42
C ASP A 97 16.81 -2.21 8.72
N ALA A 98 17.27 -3.44 8.95
CA ALA A 98 18.29 -3.66 9.92
C ALA A 98 19.53 -3.02 9.30
N PRO A 99 20.03 -1.88 9.80
CA PRO A 99 21.46 -1.67 9.65
C PRO A 99 22.06 -2.85 10.41
N ASP A 100 22.67 -3.80 9.70
CA ASP A 100 23.61 -4.72 10.32
C ASP A 100 24.66 -3.83 11.01
N PRO A 101 24.68 -3.70 12.34
CA PRO A 101 25.77 -3.01 12.98
C PRO A 101 26.94 -3.99 12.92
N GLU A 102 27.88 -3.74 12.01
CA GLU A 102 29.14 -4.47 11.93
C GLU A 102 29.68 -4.66 13.35
N PRO A 103 30.00 -5.90 13.79
CA PRO A 103 30.58 -6.08 15.11
C PRO A 103 32.00 -5.51 15.08
N ILE A 104 32.16 -4.29 15.62
CA ILE A 104 33.47 -3.69 15.89
C ILE A 104 34.22 -4.64 16.83
N ARG A 105 35.20 -5.36 16.28
CA ARG A 105 36.15 -6.13 17.08
C ARG A 105 37.14 -5.16 17.74
N PRO A 106 37.35 -5.21 19.06
CA PRO A 106 38.35 -4.37 19.71
C PRO A 106 39.77 -4.79 19.27
N LEU A 107 40.62 -3.78 19.10
CA LEU A 107 42.07 -3.91 18.93
C LEU A 107 42.64 -4.62 20.18
N GLN A 108 43.24 -5.80 20.00
CA GLN A 108 44.28 -6.36 20.88
C GLN A 108 45.29 -7.14 20.04
#